data_AF-A0AB36RGD6-F1
#
_entry.id   AF-A0AB36RGD6-F1
#
_cell.length_a   1.000
_cell.length_b   1.000
_cell.length_c   1.000
_cell.angle_alpha   90.00
_cell.angle_beta   90.00
_cell.angle_gamma   90.00
#
_symmetry.space_group_name_H-M   'P 1'
#
loop_
_entity.id
_entity.type
_entity.pdbx_description
1 polymer ?
#
loop_
_entity_poly.entity_id
_entity_poly.type
_entity_poly.pdbx_seq_one_letter_code
_entity_poly.pdbx_strand_id
1 'polypeptide(L)' 'MTDDQRRNALADMELIACGEELDLPWRRVRILLDHKLAAVQHPVLTAGSRTSLGLTEHGLQFMDAEGSASDKLRIRKNSS' A
#
# COMPACT_ATOMS: atom_id res chain seq x y z
N MET A 1 -9.25 10.66 -0.75
CA MET A 1 -9.36 9.45 -1.60
C MET A 1 -10.80 8.97 -1.56
N THR A 2 -11.33 8.50 -2.68
CA THR A 2 -12.59 7.75 -2.72
C THR A 2 -12.41 6.36 -2.12
N ASP A 3 -13.50 5.68 -1.75
CA ASP A 3 -13.42 4.34 -1.16
C ASP A 3 -12.78 3.31 -2.11
N ASP A 4 -12.99 3.45 -3.41
CA ASP A 4 -12.31 2.63 -4.42
C ASP A 4 -10.80 2.90 -4.46
N GLN A 5 -10.39 4.16 -4.32
CA GLN A 5 -8.97 4.51 -4.23
C GLN A 5 -8.34 3.96 -2.95
N ARG A 6 -9.05 3.96 -1.82
CA ARG A 6 -8.58 3.39 -0.55
C ARG A 6 -8.34 1.89 -0.66
N ARG A 7 -9.30 1.14 -1.20
CA ARG A 7 -9.17 -0.31 -1.42
C ARG A 7 -8.03 -0.66 -2.37
N ASN A 8 -7.91 0.08 -3.47
CA ASN A 8 -6.81 -0.12 -4.42
C ASN A 8 -5.45 0.20 -3.80
N ALA A 9 -5.36 1.26 -3.00
CA ALA A 9 -4.14 1.62 -2.28
C ALA A 9 -3.75 0.56 -1.25
N LEU A 10 -4.72 -0.01 -0.52
CA LEU A 10 -4.46 -1.08 0.44
C LEU A 10 -3.84 -2.31 -0.24
N ALA A 11 -4.43 -2.76 -1.36
CA ALA A 11 -3.89 -3.87 -2.13
C ALA A 11 -2.47 -3.59 -2.69
N ASP A 12 -2.19 -2.34 -3.07
CA ASP A 12 -0.85 -1.95 -3.51
C ASP A 12 0.16 -1.93 -2.37
N MET A 13 -0.27 -1.52 -1.18
CA MET A 13 0.57 -1.51 0.01
C MET A 13 0.90 -2.91 0.49
N GLU A 14 -0.02 -3.87 0.36
CA GLU A 14 0.24 -5.29 0.60
C GLU A 14 1.32 -5.84 -0.34
N LEU A 15 1.27 -5.50 -1.64
CA LEU A 15 2.30 -5.89 -2.61
C LEU A 15 3.67 -5.32 -2.25
N ILE A 16 3.74 -4.07 -1.78
CA ILE A 16 4.98 -3.45 -1.29
C ILE A 16 5.48 -4.17 -0.03
N ALA A 17 4.61 -4.51 0.91
CA ALA A 17 4.99 -5.23 2.13
C ALA A 17 5.57 -6.62 1.82
N CYS A 18 5.09 -7.28 0.76
CA CYS A 18 5.58 -8.57 0.30
C CYS A 18 6.85 -8.49 -0.56
N GLY A 19 7.31 -7.28 -0.95
CA GLY A 19 8.42 -7.11 -1.87
C GLY A 19 8.09 -7.48 -3.33
N GLU A 20 6.80 -7.47 -3.67
CA GLU A 20 6.25 -7.79 -5.00
C GLU A 20 5.87 -6.51 -5.77
N GLU A 21 6.48 -5.36 -5.42
CA GLU A 21 6.13 -4.06 -5.99
C GLU A 21 6.55 -3.87 -7.46
N LEU A 22 7.32 -4.79 -8.02
CA LEU A 22 7.94 -4.66 -9.35
C LEU A 22 6.93 -4.49 -10.49
N ASP A 23 5.76 -5.11 -10.35
CA ASP A 23 4.70 -5.06 -11.37
C ASP A 23 3.70 -3.92 -11.14
N LEU A 24 3.89 -3.09 -10.10
CA LEU A 24 3.00 -1.97 -9.82
C LEU A 24 3.12 -0.87 -10.89
N PRO A 25 2.02 -0.52 -11.57
CA PRO A 25 2.03 0.61 -12.50
C PRO A 25 2.43 1.90 -11.79
N TRP A 26 3.31 2.70 -12.41
CA TRP A 26 3.81 3.96 -11.84
C TRP A 26 2.69 4.93 -11.40
N ARG A 27 1.53 4.90 -12.08
CA ARG A 27 0.35 5.69 -11.69
C ARG A 27 -0.16 5.32 -10.29
N ARG A 28 -0.16 4.04 -9.92
CA ARG A 28 -0.57 3.56 -8.60
C ARG A 28 0.48 3.90 -7.54
N VAL A 29 1.76 3.71 -7.87
CA VAL A 29 2.88 4.14 -7.02
C VAL A 29 2.78 5.63 -6.68
N ARG A 30 2.52 6.49 -7.69
CA ARG A 30 2.35 7.93 -7.46
C ARG A 30 1.24 8.26 -6.46
N ILE A 31 0.11 7.56 -6.51
CA ILE A 31 -0.99 7.78 -5.55
C ILE A 31 -0.51 7.49 -4.12
N LEU A 32 0.24 6.40 -3.92
CA LEU A 32 0.80 6.07 -2.61
C LEU A 32 1.81 7.11 -2.13
N LEU A 33 2.67 7.60 -3.02
CA LEU A 33 3.65 8.65 -2.71
C LEU A 33 2.97 9.99 -2.39
N ASP A 34 1.98 10.40 -3.19
CA ASP A 34 1.22 11.65 -3.02
C ASP A 34 0.47 11.67 -1.67
N HIS A 35 -0.01 10.49 -1.22
CA HIS A 35 -0.66 10.32 0.08
C HIS A 35 0.28 9.95 1.22
N LYS A 36 1.61 9.94 0.97
CA LYS A 36 2.63 9.57 1.96
C LYS A 36 2.40 8.20 2.60
N LEU A 37 1.78 7.27 1.87
CA LEU A 37 1.52 5.90 2.31
C LEU A 37 2.72 4.98 2.05
N ALA A 38 3.46 5.27 0.98
CA ALA A 38 4.72 4.64 0.66
C ALA A 38 5.78 5.72 0.42
N ALA A 39 7.04 5.33 0.53
CA ALA A 39 8.19 6.14 0.17
C ALA A 39 9.13 5.32 -0.71
N VAL A 40 9.84 6.03 -1.60
CA VAL A 40 10.93 5.43 -2.36
C VAL A 40 12.10 5.16 -1.42
N GLN A 41 12.46 3.90 -1.30
CA GLN A 41 13.69 3.44 -0.68
C GLN A 41 14.78 3.37 -1.77
N HIS A 42 15.78 4.25 -1.70
CA HIS A 42 16.90 4.21 -2.64
C HIS A 42 17.77 2.96 -2.40
N PRO A 43 18.24 2.28 -3.47
CA PRO A 43 19.03 1.09 -3.29
C PRO A 43 20.42 1.37 -2.70
N VAL A 44 20.81 0.40 -1.88
CA VAL A 44 22.17 -0.03 -1.56
C VAL A 44 23.00 -0.14 -2.84
N LEU A 45 24.25 0.33 -2.72
CA LEU A 45 25.35 0.23 -3.69
C LEU A 45 25.30 -1.07 -4.53
N THR A 46 25.18 -0.93 -5.86
CA THR A 46 25.90 -1.65 -6.94
C THR A 46 25.06 -1.72 -8.23
N ALA A 47 25.74 -2.00 -9.36
CA ALA A 47 25.27 -1.84 -10.74
C ALA A 47 23.87 -2.42 -11.01
N GLY A 48 22.90 -1.53 -11.24
CA GLY A 48 21.49 -1.88 -11.52
C GLY A 48 20.55 -1.35 -10.42
N SER A 49 20.35 -0.03 -10.39
CA SER A 49 19.56 0.66 -9.37
C SER A 49 18.10 0.17 -9.33
N ARG A 50 17.80 -0.81 -8.47
CA ARG A 50 16.42 -1.17 -8.11
C ARG A 50 15.92 -0.18 -7.06
N THR A 51 15.14 0.80 -7.50
CA THR A 51 14.33 1.62 -6.59
C THR A 51 13.34 0.70 -5.88
N SER A 52 13.50 0.51 -4.57
CA SER A 52 12.55 -0.26 -3.76
C SER A 52 11.51 0.70 -3.18
N LEU A 53 10.33 0.19 -2.84
CA LEU A 53 9.32 0.95 -2.11
C LEU A 53 9.24 0.45 -0.67
N GLY A 54 8.96 1.35 0.26
CA GLY A 54 8.73 1.02 1.66
C GLY A 54 7.47 1.71 2.15
N LEU A 55 6.73 1.05 3.03
CA LEU A 55 5.61 1.69 3.71
C LEU A 55 6.13 2.71 4.71
N THR A 56 5.49 3.88 4.76
CA THR A 56 5.77 4.87 5.80
C THR A 56 5.03 4.51 7.08
N GLU A 57 5.37 5.15 8.21
CA GLU A 57 4.59 5.03 9.45
C GLU A 57 3.11 5.38 9.24
N HIS A 58 2.83 6.41 8.44
CA HIS A 58 1.47 6.79 8.05
C HIS A 58 0.79 5.71 7.20
N GLY A 59 1.54 5.05 6.31
CA GLY A 59 1.06 3.89 5.56
C GLY A 59 0.70 2.72 6.47
N LEU A 60 1.54 2.39 7.45
CA LEU A 60 1.25 1.31 8.40
C LEU A 60 -0.03 1.59 9.20
N GLN A 61 -0.21 2.81 9.70
CA GLN A 61 -1.43 3.22 10.42
C GLN A 61 -2.68 3.17 9.52
N PHE A 62 -2.55 3.57 8.25
CA PHE A 62 -3.62 3.47 7.27
C PHE A 62 -4.01 2.00 7.03
N MET A 63 -3.02 1.12 6.86
CA MET A 63 -3.23 -0.31 6.64
C MET A 63 -3.95 -0.97 7.82
N ASP A 64 -3.58 -0.64 9.07
CA ASP A 64 -4.24 -1.14 10.27
C ASP A 64 -5.71 -0.68 10.37
N ALA A 65 -5.97 0.60 10.04
CA ALA A 65 -7.31 1.17 10.06
C ALA A 65 -8.23 0.51 9.01
N GLU A 66 -7.73 0.26 7.80
CA GLU A 66 -8.48 -0.43 6.73
C GLU A 66 -8.62 -1.93 6.98
N GLY A 67 -7.59 -2.57 7.54
CA GLY A 67 -7.64 -3.99 7.92
C GLY A 67 -8.72 -4.24 8.98
N SER A 68 -8.79 -3.37 9.99
CA SER A 68 -9.86 -3.40 11.01
C SER A 68 -11.25 -3.08 10.43
N ALA A 69 -11.35 -2.16 9.47
CA ALA A 69 -12.62 -1.81 8.81
C ALA A 69 -13.13 -2.95 7.90
N SER A 70 -12.22 -3.64 7.22
CA SER A 70 -12.52 -4.80 6.37
C SER A 70 -13.06 -5.98 7.19
N ASP A 71 -12.53 -6.19 8.39
CA ASP A 71 -13.00 -7.23 9.31
C ASP A 71 -14.39 -6.90 9.88
N LYS A 72 -14.63 -5.64 10.25
CA LYS A 72 -15.96 -5.17 10.68
C LYS A 72 -17.02 -5.28 9.58
N LEU A 73 -16.66 -5.07 8.31
CA LEU A 73 -17.58 -5.18 7.19
C LEU A 73 -17.89 -6.65 6.83
N ARG A 74 -16.94 -7.57 7.00
CA ARG A 74 -17.18 -9.03 6.86
C ARG A 74 -18.13 -9.55 7.93
N ILE A 75 -17.96 -9.16 9.19
CA ILE A 75 -18.86 -9.57 10.29
C ILE A 75 -20.30 -9.11 10.03
N ARG A 76 -20.48 -7.91 9.46
CA ARG A 76 -21.81 -7.35 9.18
C ARG A 76 -22.57 -8.08 8.05
N LYS A 77 -21.87 -8.73 7.11
CA LYS A 77 -22.51 -9.48 6.00
C LYS A 77 -22.83 -10.94 6.30
N ASN A 78 -22.22 -11.53 7.32
CA ASN A 78 -22.48 -12.92 7.74
C ASN A 78 -23.55 -13.05 8.84
N SER A 79 -24.24 -11.95 9.17
CA SER A 79 -25.26 -11.88 10.23
C SER A 79 -26.68 -11.65 9.68
N SER A 80 -26.97 -12.03 8.43
CA SER A 80 -28.31 -11.95 7.82
C SER A 80 -28.68 -13.23 7.11
#